data_AF-A0A2T0UC76-F1
#
_entry.id   AF-A0A2T0UC76-F1
#
_cell.length_a   1.000
_cell.length_b   1.000
_cell.length_c   1.000
_cell.angle_alpha   90.00
_cell.angle_beta   90.00
_cell.angle_gamma   90.00
#
_symmetry.space_group_name_H-M   'P 1'
#
loop_
_entity.id
_entity.type
_entity.pdbx_description
1 polymer ?
#
loop_
_entity_poly.entity_id
_entity_poly.type
_entity_poly.pdbx_seq_one_letter_code
_entity_poly.pdbx_strand_id
1 'polypeptide(L)'
;MGIPETLRKYLHKLTRLNRAPTVYGKAPHKPVLLISIIDLFEKGMITANRIFVNTELVATFRENWDLLVNTAHQSDFTQPFYYLQSERVEGEQIWFLQPRIGWNGKKHRALGRTVDLAAWRCW
;
A
#
# COMPACT_ATOMS: atom_id res chain seq x y z
N MET A 1 -30.61 3.19 3.10
CA MET A 1 -30.01 2.37 2.02
C MET A 1 -28.90 1.54 2.64
N GLY A 2 -28.92 0.21 2.49
CA GLY A 2 -27.90 -0.67 3.10
C GLY A 2 -26.55 -0.55 2.39
N ILE A 3 -25.47 -0.95 3.08
CA ILE A 3 -24.13 -1.08 2.49
C ILE A 3 -24.18 -2.21 1.45
N PRO A 4 -23.73 -1.99 0.19
CA PRO A 4 -23.67 -3.05 -0.81
C PRO A 4 -22.84 -4.24 -0.35
N GLU A 5 -23.26 -5.46 -0.69
CA GLU A 5 -22.58 -6.69 -0.26
C GLU A 5 -21.10 -6.73 -0.68
N THR A 6 -20.82 -6.27 -1.90
CA THR A 6 -19.45 -6.12 -2.39
C THR A 6 -18.64 -5.22 -1.46
N LEU A 7 -19.16 -4.04 -1.10
CA LEU A 7 -18.46 -3.12 -0.20
C LEU A 7 -18.21 -3.76 1.17
N ARG A 8 -19.17 -4.53 1.71
CA ARG A 8 -19.00 -5.26 2.97
C ARG A 8 -17.82 -6.24 2.92
N LYS A 9 -17.67 -6.99 1.82
CA LYS A 9 -16.55 -7.93 1.62
C LYS A 9 -15.20 -7.21 1.59
N TYR A 10 -15.12 -6.09 0.89
CA TYR A 10 -13.90 -5.28 0.83
C TYR A 10 -13.58 -4.68 2.20
N LEU A 11 -14.54 -4.11 2.92
CA LEU A 11 -14.33 -3.58 4.28
C LEU A 11 -13.85 -4.68 5.24
N HIS A 12 -14.46 -5.87 5.19
CA HIS A 12 -14.01 -7.02 5.97
C HIS A 12 -12.56 -7.39 5.65
N LYS A 13 -12.14 -7.31 4.38
CA LYS A 13 -10.76 -7.61 4.00
C LYS A 13 -9.77 -6.51 4.42
N LEU A 14 -10.12 -5.25 4.20
CA LEU A 14 -9.27 -4.09 4.53
C LEU A 14 -9.03 -3.95 6.05
N THR A 15 -9.98 -4.39 6.88
CA THR A 15 -9.80 -4.45 8.34
C THR A 15 -8.99 -5.66 8.80
N ARG A 16 -8.69 -6.61 7.91
CA ARG A 16 -8.01 -7.89 8.20
C ARG A 16 -6.89 -8.19 7.19
N LEU A 17 -6.09 -7.18 6.88
CA LEU A 17 -4.93 -7.31 6.00
C LEU A 17 -3.92 -8.34 6.55
N ASN A 18 -3.26 -9.05 5.63
CA ASN A 18 -2.21 -9.98 5.99
C ASN A 18 -0.95 -9.19 6.39
N ARG A 19 -0.73 -9.09 7.70
CA ARG A 19 0.39 -8.35 8.32
C ARG A 19 1.38 -9.34 8.93
N ALA A 20 2.67 -9.13 8.67
CA ALA A 20 3.73 -9.95 9.25
C ALA A 20 3.73 -9.83 10.79
N PRO A 21 3.95 -10.93 11.53
CA PRO A 21 4.18 -10.86 12.96
C PRO A 21 5.56 -10.26 13.23
N THR A 22 5.66 -9.44 14.27
CA THR A 22 6.92 -8.86 14.75
C THR A 22 6.96 -8.91 16.27
N VAL A 23 8.11 -8.59 16.86
CA VAL A 23 8.25 -8.42 18.32
C VAL A 23 7.40 -7.28 18.88
N TYR A 24 6.96 -6.34 18.05
CA TYR A 24 6.10 -5.20 18.41
C TYR A 24 4.63 -5.43 18.05
N GLY A 25 4.25 -6.68 17.74
CA GLY A 25 2.93 -7.03 17.24
C GLY A 25 2.86 -7.08 15.72
N LYS A 26 1.66 -6.98 15.16
CA LYS A 26 1.47 -7.06 13.70
C LYS A 26 2.05 -5.82 13.00
N ALA A 27 2.79 -6.01 11.92
CA ALA A 27 3.43 -4.93 11.19
C ALA A 27 2.39 -3.90 10.64
N PRO A 28 2.57 -2.58 10.84
CA PRO A 28 1.54 -1.56 10.51
C PRO A 28 1.59 -1.04 9.06
N HIS A 29 2.63 -1.38 8.29
CA HIS A 29 2.93 -0.77 7.00
C HIS A 29 1.79 -0.78 5.97
N LYS A 30 1.13 -1.93 5.76
CA LYS A 30 0.01 -2.03 4.79
C LYS A 30 -1.18 -1.14 5.21
N PRO A 31 -1.67 -1.19 6.46
CA PRO A 31 -2.68 -0.24 6.94
C PRO A 31 -2.31 1.23 6.73
N VAL A 32 -1.10 1.64 7.12
CA VAL A 32 -0.66 3.05 7.00
C VAL A 32 -0.61 3.48 5.53
N LEU A 33 -0.15 2.61 4.63
CA LEU A 33 -0.16 2.87 3.19
C LEU A 33 -1.58 3.09 2.65
N LEU A 34 -2.55 2.25 3.04
CA LEU A 34 -3.93 2.39 2.57
C LEU A 34 -4.59 3.67 3.09
N ILE A 35 -4.35 4.04 4.36
CA ILE A 35 -4.81 5.32 4.92
C ILE A 35 -4.23 6.48 4.13
N SER A 36 -2.93 6.43 3.84
CA SER A 36 -2.25 7.49 3.07
C SER A 36 -2.79 7.65 1.66
N ILE A 37 -3.21 6.55 1.02
CA ILE A 37 -3.86 6.60 -0.28
C ILE A 37 -5.25 7.23 -0.17
N ILE A 38 -6.03 6.89 0.86
CA ILE A 38 -7.34 7.49 1.13
C ILE A 38 -7.20 9.00 1.32
N ASP A 39 -6.23 9.45 2.12
CA ASP A 39 -5.98 10.88 2.33
C ASP A 39 -5.67 11.62 1.03
N LEU A 40 -4.93 10.97 0.11
CA LEU A 40 -4.63 11.57 -1.20
C LEU A 40 -5.86 11.60 -2.13
N PHE A 41 -6.77 10.64 -2.02
CA PHE A 41 -8.08 10.73 -2.70
C PHE A 41 -8.92 11.88 -2.13
N GLU A 42 -8.98 12.02 -0.80
CA GLU A 42 -9.73 13.09 -0.14
C GLU A 42 -9.17 14.48 -0.48
N LYS A 43 -7.84 14.61 -0.59
CA LYS A 43 -7.16 15.84 -1.04
C LYS A 43 -7.30 16.10 -2.55
N GLY A 44 -7.89 15.19 -3.32
CA GLY A 44 -8.01 15.30 -4.78
C GLY A 44 -6.69 15.15 -5.54
N MET A 45 -5.63 14.65 -4.89
CA MET A 45 -4.32 14.39 -5.50
C MET A 45 -4.33 13.10 -6.32
N ILE A 46 -5.13 12.12 -5.91
CA ILE A 46 -5.45 10.94 -6.70
C ILE A 46 -6.90 11.06 -7.16
N THR A 47 -7.10 11.10 -8.48
CA THR A 47 -8.42 11.32 -9.09
C THR A 47 -8.88 10.13 -9.95
N ALA A 48 -8.06 9.09 -10.04
CA ALA A 48 -8.33 7.89 -10.81
C ALA A 48 -7.91 6.65 -10.00
N ASN A 49 -8.40 5.48 -10.39
CA ASN A 49 -7.99 4.20 -9.80
C ASN A 49 -6.56 3.79 -10.24
N ARG A 50 -5.58 4.61 -9.87
CA ARG A 50 -4.20 4.48 -10.28
C ARG A 50 -3.30 5.22 -9.28
N ILE A 51 -2.45 4.46 -8.60
CA ILE A 51 -1.61 4.97 -7.53
C ILE A 51 -0.15 4.82 -7.93
N PHE A 52 0.51 5.95 -8.18
CA PHE A 52 1.93 5.98 -8.44
C PHE A 52 2.71 6.09 -7.12
N VAL A 53 3.87 5.43 -7.05
CA VAL A 53 4.83 5.73 -5.99
C VAL A 53 5.56 7.01 -6.37
N ASN A 54 5.13 8.11 -5.76
CA ASN A 54 5.68 9.45 -5.94
C ASN A 54 6.05 10.07 -4.58
N THR A 55 6.58 11.29 -4.63
CA THR A 55 6.97 12.07 -3.45
C THR A 55 5.79 12.35 -2.53
N GLU A 56 4.62 12.62 -3.10
CA GLU A 56 3.40 12.96 -2.36
C GLU A 56 2.90 11.77 -1.52
N LEU A 57 2.92 10.56 -2.09
CA LEU A 57 2.55 9.34 -1.38
C LEU A 57 3.55 8.98 -0.29
N VAL A 58 4.85 9.12 -0.56
CA VAL A 58 5.90 8.85 0.44
C VAL A 58 5.82 9.84 1.59
N ALA A 59 5.60 11.13 1.32
CA ALA A 59 5.43 12.16 2.34
C ALA A 59 4.18 11.89 3.20
N THR A 60 3.03 11.67 2.57
CA THR A 60 1.76 11.37 3.26
C THR A 60 1.88 10.11 4.12
N PHE A 61 2.59 9.08 3.64
CA PHE A 61 2.86 7.88 4.43
C PHE A 61 3.69 8.17 5.68
N ARG A 62 4.73 8.99 5.59
CA ARG A 62 5.58 9.32 6.74
C ARG A 62 4.81 10.15 7.78
N GLU A 63 4.04 11.13 7.33
CA GLU A 63 3.16 11.92 8.20
C GLU A 63 2.17 11.02 8.96
N ASN A 64 1.49 10.13 8.25
CA ASN A 64 0.57 9.17 8.87
C ASN A 64 1.27 8.13 9.74
N TRP A 65 2.49 7.74 9.38
CA TRP A 65 3.29 6.85 10.21
C TRP A 65 3.58 7.47 11.57
N ASP A 66 4.10 8.70 11.57
CA ASP A 66 4.46 9.43 12.79
C ASP A 66 3.22 9.70 13.66
N LEU A 67 2.06 9.91 13.04
CA LEU A 67 0.79 10.12 13.74
C LEU A 67 0.20 8.83 14.34
N LEU A 68 0.26 7.71 13.61
CA LEU A 68 -0.52 6.51 13.93
C LEU A 68 0.31 5.37 14.55
N VAL A 69 1.64 5.36 14.37
CA VAL A 69 2.50 4.26 14.81
C VAL A 69 3.27 4.66 16.05
N ASN A 70 2.77 4.24 17.21
CA ASN A 70 3.37 4.46 18.52
C ASN A 70 4.30 3.31 18.99
N THR A 71 4.78 2.48 18.06
CA THR A 71 5.61 1.31 18.33
C THR A 71 6.96 1.47 17.63
N ALA A 72 7.97 0.70 18.03
CA ALA A 72 9.33 0.80 17.46
C ALA A 72 9.49 0.15 16.06
N HIS A 73 8.41 0.03 15.28
CA HIS A 73 8.50 -0.37 13.88
C HIS A 73 9.23 0.72 13.08
N GLN A 74 9.99 0.32 12.06
CA GLN A 74 10.65 1.25 11.14
C GLN A 74 9.68 1.70 10.05
N SER A 75 9.70 2.98 9.68
CA SER A 75 8.83 3.57 8.65
C SER A 75 9.27 3.21 7.22
N ASP A 76 9.44 1.92 6.93
CA ASP A 76 9.83 1.46 5.60
C ASP A 76 8.62 1.43 4.65
N PHE A 77 8.65 2.32 3.67
CA PHE A 77 7.65 2.46 2.62
C PHE A 77 7.83 1.46 1.47
N THR A 78 9.02 0.89 1.29
CA THR A 78 9.37 0.14 0.06
C THR A 78 8.58 -1.15 -0.10
N GLN A 79 8.33 -1.85 0.99
CA GLN A 79 7.70 -3.17 1.03
C GLN A 79 6.16 -3.16 0.97
N PRO A 80 5.41 -2.31 1.70
CA PRO A 80 3.95 -2.42 1.76
C PRO A 80 3.28 -2.32 0.40
N PHE A 81 3.79 -1.48 -0.52
CA PHE A 81 3.24 -1.33 -1.86
C PHE A 81 3.27 -2.65 -2.65
N TYR A 82 4.41 -3.34 -2.63
CA TYR A 82 4.57 -4.62 -3.32
C TYR A 82 3.74 -5.73 -2.66
N TYR A 83 3.69 -5.78 -1.34
CA TYR A 83 2.99 -6.86 -0.63
C TYR A 83 1.46 -6.71 -0.59
N LEU A 84 0.89 -5.55 -0.94
CA LEU A 84 -0.57 -5.44 -1.10
C LEU A 84 -1.11 -6.38 -2.19
N GLN A 85 -0.28 -6.74 -3.18
CA GLN A 85 -0.65 -7.72 -4.21
C GLN A 85 -0.99 -9.11 -3.66
N SER A 86 -0.69 -9.41 -2.39
CA SER A 86 -1.08 -10.69 -1.76
C SER A 86 -2.51 -10.67 -1.20
N GLU A 87 -3.14 -9.50 -1.11
CA GLU A 87 -4.49 -9.38 -0.55
C GLU A 87 -5.53 -9.87 -1.55
N ARG A 88 -6.51 -10.62 -1.05
CA ARG A 88 -7.56 -11.25 -1.86
C ARG A 88 -8.94 -11.00 -1.28
N VAL A 89 -9.94 -10.83 -2.14
CA VAL A 89 -11.37 -10.84 -1.81
C VAL A 89 -12.01 -11.89 -2.71
N GLU A 90 -12.65 -12.91 -2.11
CA GLU A 90 -13.27 -14.02 -2.85
C GLU A 90 -12.34 -14.75 -3.84
N GLY A 91 -11.07 -14.89 -3.49
CA GLY A 91 -10.06 -15.52 -4.33
C GLY A 91 -9.41 -14.58 -5.36
N GLU A 92 -9.98 -13.41 -5.58
CA GLU A 92 -9.48 -12.42 -6.54
C GLU A 92 -8.53 -11.41 -5.91
N GLN A 93 -7.54 -10.95 -6.68
CA GLN A 93 -6.61 -9.91 -6.20
C GLN A 93 -7.33 -8.56 -6.13
N ILE A 94 -7.00 -7.77 -5.10
CA ILE A 94 -7.54 -6.40 -4.96
C ILE A 94 -6.49 -5.32 -5.24
N TRP A 95 -5.25 -5.72 -5.52
CA TRP A 95 -4.14 -4.82 -5.77
C TRP A 95 -3.29 -5.41 -6.90
N PHE A 96 -3.15 -4.64 -7.98
CA PHE A 96 -2.52 -5.11 -9.21
C PHE A 96 -1.25 -4.29 -9.46
N LEU A 97 -0.09 -4.96 -9.55
CA LEU A 97 1.17 -4.27 -9.82
C LEU A 97 1.41 -4.19 -11.33
N GLN A 98 1.50 -2.99 -11.89
CA GLN A 98 1.96 -2.78 -13.26
C GLN A 98 3.36 -2.16 -13.29
N PRO A 99 4.38 -2.86 -13.82
CA PRO A 99 5.70 -2.28 -13.98
C PRO A 99 5.69 -1.18 -15.06
N ARG A 100 6.66 -0.26 -14.99
CA ARG A 100 6.90 0.69 -16.10
C ARG A 100 7.31 -0.09 -17.34
N ILE A 101 6.78 0.33 -18.49
CA ILE A 101 7.15 -0.21 -19.81
C ILE A 101 8.67 -0.10 -19.95
N GLY A 102 9.34 -1.22 -20.28
CA GLY A 102 10.79 -1.31 -20.39
C GLY A 102 11.52 -1.92 -19.18
N TRP A 103 10.82 -2.24 -18.09
CA TRP A 103 11.42 -2.95 -16.95
C TRP A 103 11.58 -4.46 -17.23
N ASN A 104 12.81 -4.95 -17.14
CA ASN A 104 13.23 -6.30 -17.52
C ASN A 104 13.54 -7.20 -16.30
N GLY A 105 12.61 -7.28 -15.33
CA GLY A 105 12.40 -8.45 -14.45
C GLY A 105 13.58 -9.08 -13.68
N LYS A 106 14.80 -8.53 -13.66
CA LYS A 106 15.95 -9.15 -13.00
C LYS A 106 16.20 -8.56 -11.60
N LYS A 107 15.81 -9.38 -10.61
CA LYS A 107 16.21 -9.44 -9.19
C LYS A 107 15.97 -8.19 -8.32
N HIS A 108 14.91 -8.25 -7.50
CA HIS A 108 14.97 -7.66 -6.16
C HIS A 108 15.88 -8.52 -5.27
N ARG A 109 17.18 -8.21 -5.29
CA ARG A 109 18.12 -8.64 -4.25
C ARG A 109 19.26 -7.62 -4.11
N ALA A 110 18.90 -6.38 -3.82
CA ALA A 110 19.80 -5.37 -3.28
C ALA A 110 18.96 -4.27 -2.62
N LEU A 111 18.68 -4.42 -1.32
CA LEU A 111 18.41 -3.25 -0.49
C LEU A 111 19.71 -2.46 -0.41
N GLY A 112 19.73 -1.27 -0.98
CA GLY A 112 20.88 -0.39 -0.87
C GLY A 112 20.91 0.66 -1.95
N ARG A 113 20.36 1.84 -1.63
CA ARG A 113 20.51 3.10 -2.38
C ARG A 113 19.94 3.06 -3.79
N THR A 114 18.69 3.49 -3.91
CA THR A 114 18.14 4.52 -4.82
C THR A 114 16.64 4.24 -4.88
N VAL A 115 15.82 5.21 -4.49
CA VAL A 115 14.37 5.19 -4.71
C VAL A 115 14.13 5.32 -6.22
N ASP A 116 14.27 4.22 -6.93
CA ASP A 116 13.69 4.06 -8.27
C ASP A 116 12.47 3.15 -8.11
N LEU A 117 11.52 3.64 -7.31
CA LEU A 117 10.23 2.99 -7.13
C LEU A 117 9.40 3.35 -8.37
N ALA A 118 9.51 2.48 -9.37
CA ALA A 118 8.77 2.54 -10.61
C ALA A 118 7.31 2.94 -10.34
N ALA A 119 6.85 3.99 -11.01
CA ALA A 119 5.48 4.47 -10.95
C ALA A 119 4.53 3.33 -11.39
N TRP A 120 3.77 2.78 -10.45
CA TRP A 120 2.87 1.66 -10.69
C TRP A 120 1.54 2.19 -11.27
N ARG A 121 1.10 1.63 -12.40
CA ARG A 121 -0.26 1.85 -12.92
C ARG A 121 -1.14 0.69 -12.44
N CYS A 122 -2.46 0.87 -12.35
CA CYS A 122 -3.41 -0.25 -12.31
C CYS A 122 -4.44 -0.10 -13.43
N TRP A 123 -4.78 -1.22 -14.05
CA TRP A 123 -6.13 -1.65 -14.42
C TRP A 123 -6.36 -2.97 -13.68
#